data_AF-A0AAW0HM32-F1
#
_entry.id   AF-A0AAW0HM32-F1
#
_cell.length_a   1.000
_cell.length_b   1.000
_cell.length_c   1.000
_cell.angle_alpha   90.00
_cell.angle_beta   90.00
_cell.angle_gamma   90.00
#
_symmetry.space_group_name_H-M   'P 1'
#
loop_
_entity.id
_entity.type
_entity.pdbx_description
1 polymer ?
#
loop_
_entity_poly.entity_id
_entity_poly.type
_entity_poly.pdbx_seq_one_letter_code
_entity_poly.pdbx_strand_id
1 'polypeptide(L)'
;MSALRWTRGAAGLGRALSSSGRRRPTSDEVLEARVRQLQAESTSQVMVKKVPMDRPLKGRSSRWAQKLEAEKRVKQKSQEGFLDQQKQSHTLHTEPRVWSKKLASYLQQSKKGAPKSSEEEEQRLTWALQSALLKLSSCTPARTKATVVETNFLLLQQKFLAFFECCACTDNMPLAHHVLVTQHSKCERQQLLTLDMYNTVMLGWARKGSFKEMVYVFIMLKDAGLSPDLWSYAAALLCMGRRDQDVHIIQKCLKQMMEDGFQPQQLFTDLALTGEERAALLRAVVKAEPAFSPPPQAPSPANTSTLLREIYAKQNGPKSYPKLHLPLETLQDLFSQQLHVELSANVSVQSVEKAPVMTKEVIEARKTLKTLQGQWEVELLRVLRQTKAAMACQAREGQPTLYPFLCLLSEEEFVSMLLQVLRVLPAQGEPLLHLAHDLGLRAINRHLVKQKQVTNYVEKLGQRYSQYLRLLASDTQVKGADFLLIPLTTCSGHGLLHHTPQAASPTTSVHPSLCSLFRKHGQP
;
A
#
# COMPACT_ATOMS: atom_id res chain seq x y z
N MET A 1 47.64 26.14 -24.58
CA MET A 1 47.53 25.22 -25.74
C MET A 1 46.06 25.17 -26.13
N SER A 2 45.57 26.14 -26.91
CA SER A 2 45.49 26.11 -28.39
C SER A 2 44.66 24.91 -28.86
N ALA A 3 43.51 25.05 -29.53
CA ALA A 3 43.03 26.11 -30.42
C ALA A 3 41.51 25.84 -30.67
N LEU A 4 40.60 26.81 -30.52
CA LEU A 4 40.10 27.75 -31.56
C LEU A 4 39.17 27.03 -32.57
N ARG A 5 38.00 27.53 -33.00
CA ARG A 5 37.57 28.89 -33.39
C ARG A 5 36.04 28.84 -33.63
N TRP A 6 35.19 29.88 -33.67
CA TRP A 6 35.17 31.31 -33.33
C TRP A 6 33.76 31.86 -33.68
N THR A 7 33.12 32.59 -32.76
CA THR A 7 32.76 34.04 -32.79
C THR A 7 31.65 34.55 -33.71
N ARG A 8 30.71 35.31 -33.11
CA ARG A 8 30.47 36.77 -33.22
C ARG A 8 29.02 37.03 -32.75
N GLY A 9 28.67 37.91 -31.81
CA GLY A 9 29.30 39.14 -31.34
C GLY A 9 28.70 40.34 -32.07
N ALA A 10 27.70 41.02 -31.48
CA ALA A 10 27.37 42.41 -31.78
C ALA A 10 26.41 43.00 -30.73
N ALA A 11 26.94 43.87 -29.86
CA ALA A 11 26.20 44.96 -29.25
C ALA A 11 26.36 46.19 -30.17
N GLY A 12 25.27 46.93 -30.39
CA GLY A 12 25.25 48.15 -31.18
C GLY A 12 23.98 48.97 -30.91
N LEU A 13 24.17 50.09 -30.23
CA LEU A 13 23.19 51.13 -29.93
C LEU A 13 22.72 51.87 -31.19
N GLY A 14 21.44 52.26 -31.23
CA GLY A 14 21.04 53.62 -31.60
C GLY A 14 20.33 53.86 -32.93
N ARG A 15 19.01 54.14 -32.81
CA ARG A 15 18.14 55.00 -33.65
C ARG A 15 17.90 54.58 -35.12
N ALA A 16 16.80 54.87 -35.80
CA ALA A 16 15.39 55.18 -35.54
C ALA A 16 14.74 55.27 -36.95
N LEU A 17 13.43 55.00 -37.07
CA LEU A 17 12.55 55.16 -38.26
C LEU A 17 12.67 54.00 -39.29
N SER A 18 11.63 53.34 -39.79
CA SER A 18 10.23 53.74 -40.02
C SER A 18 9.26 52.54 -39.97
N SER A 19 8.02 52.83 -39.58
CA SER A 19 6.85 51.96 -39.52
C SER A 19 6.49 51.22 -40.82
N SER A 20 6.29 49.90 -40.75
CA SER A 20 5.26 49.21 -41.53
C SER A 20 4.59 48.15 -40.64
N GLY A 21 3.31 48.34 -40.38
CA GLY A 21 2.53 47.53 -39.44
C GLY A 21 2.32 46.11 -39.97
N ARG A 22 2.74 45.09 -39.19
CA ARG A 22 2.22 43.73 -39.33
C ARG A 22 1.01 43.56 -38.41
N ARG A 23 -0.17 43.40 -39.01
CA ARG A 23 -1.39 42.94 -38.32
C ARG A 23 -1.14 41.57 -37.67
N ARG A 24 -1.71 41.36 -36.49
CA ARG A 24 -1.91 40.00 -35.94
C ARG A 24 -3.01 39.33 -36.78
N PRO A 25 -2.85 38.05 -37.15
CA PRO A 25 -3.86 37.35 -37.93
C PRO A 25 -5.15 37.22 -37.14
N THR A 26 -6.29 37.46 -37.79
CA THR A 26 -7.62 37.31 -37.21
C THR A 26 -7.97 35.83 -37.07
N SER A 27 -8.96 35.51 -36.22
CA SER A 27 -9.43 34.12 -36.01
C SER A 27 -9.81 33.42 -37.32
N ASP A 28 -10.30 34.18 -38.30
CA ASP A 28 -10.69 33.67 -39.62
C ASP A 28 -9.49 33.26 -40.46
N GLU A 29 -8.37 33.97 -40.38
CA GLU A 29 -7.13 33.59 -41.09
C GLU A 29 -6.52 32.30 -40.52
N VAL A 30 -6.65 32.10 -39.20
CA VAL A 30 -6.22 30.86 -38.53
C VAL A 30 -7.14 29.69 -38.88
N LEU A 31 -8.45 29.94 -38.96
CA LEU A 31 -9.44 28.95 -39.40
C LEU A 31 -9.24 28.57 -40.87
N GLU A 32 -9.00 29.53 -41.76
CA GLU A 32 -8.67 29.24 -43.16
C GLU A 32 -7.36 28.46 -43.29
N ALA A 33 -6.33 28.80 -42.50
CA ALA A 33 -5.08 28.03 -42.48
C ALA A 33 -5.32 26.59 -42.01
N ARG A 34 -6.21 26.38 -41.03
CA ARG A 34 -6.58 25.05 -40.55
C ARG A 34 -7.42 24.27 -41.55
N VAL A 35 -8.33 24.93 -42.27
CA VAL A 35 -9.10 24.32 -43.36
C VAL A 35 -8.18 23.91 -44.51
N ARG A 36 -7.21 24.76 -44.88
CA ARG A 36 -6.18 24.42 -45.89
C ARG A 36 -5.31 23.24 -45.47
N GLN A 37 -4.97 23.14 -44.17
CA GLN A 37 -4.23 22.00 -43.63
C GLN A 37 -5.06 20.71 -43.67
N LEU A 38 -6.34 20.76 -43.30
CA LEU A 38 -7.25 19.61 -43.35
C LEU A 38 -7.57 19.18 -44.79
N GLN A 39 -7.65 20.12 -45.73
CA GLN A 39 -7.80 19.83 -47.15
C GLN A 39 -6.52 19.20 -47.72
N ALA A 40 -5.34 19.64 -47.32
CA ALA A 40 -4.07 19.03 -47.70
C ALA A 40 -3.96 17.57 -47.20
N GLU A 41 -4.36 17.30 -45.95
CA GLU A 41 -4.43 15.95 -45.37
C GLU A 41 -5.51 15.07 -46.04
N SER A 42 -6.60 15.67 -46.52
CA SER A 42 -7.64 14.97 -47.28
C SER A 42 -7.26 14.68 -48.74
N THR A 43 -6.34 15.45 -49.34
CA THR A 43 -5.83 15.25 -50.71
C THR A 43 -4.66 14.27 -50.80
N SER A 44 -4.11 13.80 -49.67
CA SER A 44 -3.24 12.63 -49.65
C SER A 44 -4.04 11.32 -49.87
N GLN A 45 -4.71 11.22 -51.02
CA GLN A 45 -4.97 9.94 -51.63
C GLN A 45 -3.62 9.31 -51.95
N VAL A 46 -3.20 8.39 -51.09
CA VAL A 46 -2.15 7.42 -51.40
C VAL A 46 -2.53 6.77 -52.73
N MET A 47 -1.83 7.10 -53.81
CA MET A 47 -1.87 6.32 -55.04
C MET A 47 -1.36 4.91 -54.70
N VAL A 48 -2.29 4.01 -54.41
CA VAL A 48 -2.03 2.59 -54.36
C VAL A 48 -1.71 2.17 -55.80
N LYS A 49 -0.42 2.09 -56.14
CA LYS A 49 0.01 1.30 -57.29
C LYS A 49 -0.52 -0.11 -57.08
N LYS A 50 -1.51 -0.53 -57.88
CA LYS A 50 -1.89 -1.93 -58.02
C LYS A 50 -0.68 -2.69 -58.56
N VAL A 51 0.08 -3.31 -57.66
CA VAL A 51 0.99 -4.39 -57.99
C VAL A 51 0.13 -5.58 -58.46
N PRO A 52 0.48 -6.29 -59.54
CA PRO A 52 -0.25 -7.48 -59.95
C PRO A 52 -0.28 -8.48 -58.79
N MET A 53 -1.45 -9.06 -58.54
CA MET A 53 -1.63 -10.19 -57.63
C MET A 53 -0.80 -11.37 -58.14
N ASP A 54 0.43 -11.51 -57.63
CA ASP A 54 1.09 -12.80 -57.64
C ASP A 54 0.35 -13.73 -56.66
N ARG A 55 0.20 -14.97 -57.12
CA ARG A 55 -0.41 -16.11 -56.43
C ARG A 55 -0.01 -16.19 -54.94
N PRO A 56 -0.86 -16.75 -54.07
CA PRO A 56 -0.62 -16.78 -52.64
C PRO A 56 0.68 -17.54 -52.33
N LEU A 57 1.70 -16.82 -51.88
CA LEU A 57 2.85 -17.40 -51.20
C LEU A 57 2.34 -18.06 -49.91
N LYS A 58 2.08 -19.36 -49.99
CA LYS A 58 1.93 -20.23 -48.82
C LYS A 58 3.12 -19.99 -47.87
N GLY A 59 2.82 -19.64 -46.62
CA GLY A 59 3.69 -20.00 -45.51
C GLY A 59 4.51 -18.91 -44.82
N ARG A 60 4.05 -17.65 -44.75
CA ARG A 60 4.57 -16.71 -43.73
C ARG A 60 3.46 -16.08 -42.91
N SER A 61 3.09 -16.76 -41.84
CA SER A 61 2.31 -16.20 -40.73
C SER A 61 2.98 -14.91 -40.25
N SER A 62 2.23 -13.80 -40.15
CA SER A 62 2.75 -12.50 -39.72
C SER A 62 3.40 -12.63 -38.33
N ARG A 63 4.38 -11.78 -37.99
CA ARG A 63 5.08 -11.82 -36.69
C ARG A 63 4.09 -11.78 -35.50
N TRP A 64 2.97 -11.09 -35.67
CA TRP A 64 1.86 -11.04 -34.72
C TRP A 64 1.06 -12.33 -34.65
N ALA A 65 0.77 -12.97 -35.80
CA ALA A 65 0.11 -14.27 -35.83
C ALA A 65 0.99 -15.37 -35.23
N GLN A 66 2.30 -15.33 -35.44
CA GLN A 66 3.26 -16.24 -34.79
C GLN A 66 3.31 -16.01 -33.26
N LYS A 67 3.30 -14.74 -32.82
CA LYS A 67 3.22 -14.41 -31.39
C LYS A 67 1.90 -14.90 -30.78
N LEU A 68 0.78 -14.73 -31.48
CA LEU A 68 -0.54 -15.19 -31.04
C LEU A 68 -0.59 -16.72 -30.92
N GLU A 69 -0.03 -17.45 -31.89
CA GLU A 69 0.05 -18.91 -31.84
C GLU A 69 1.00 -19.40 -30.73
N ALA A 70 2.10 -18.70 -30.49
CA ALA A 70 2.97 -18.98 -29.34
C ALA A 70 2.22 -18.74 -28.00
N GLU A 71 1.45 -17.66 -27.89
CA GLU A 71 0.62 -17.37 -26.71
C GLU A 71 -0.50 -18.41 -26.52
N LYS A 72 -1.12 -18.91 -27.60
CA LYS A 72 -2.08 -20.04 -27.53
C LYS A 72 -1.45 -21.32 -27.00
N ARG A 73 -0.23 -21.65 -27.44
CA ARG A 73 0.51 -22.84 -26.94
C ARG A 73 0.90 -22.69 -25.47
N VAL A 74 1.30 -21.49 -25.04
CA VAL A 74 1.53 -21.19 -23.62
C VAL A 74 0.22 -21.33 -22.83
N LYS A 75 -0.89 -20.81 -23.35
CA LYS A 75 -2.23 -20.96 -22.76
C LYS A 75 -2.61 -22.43 -22.53
N GLN A 76 -2.35 -23.31 -23.50
CA GLN A 76 -2.65 -24.73 -23.40
C GLN A 76 -1.79 -25.44 -22.34
N LYS A 77 -0.47 -25.18 -22.32
CA LYS A 77 0.43 -25.71 -21.30
C LYS A 77 0.11 -25.20 -19.88
N SER A 78 -0.28 -23.93 -19.76
CA SER A 78 -0.72 -23.35 -18.49
C SER A 78 -2.06 -23.92 -18.00
N GLN A 79 -2.95 -24.33 -18.91
CA GLN A 79 -4.20 -25.03 -18.55
C GLN A 79 -3.92 -26.45 -18.01
N GLU A 80 -3.02 -27.19 -18.66
CA GLU A 80 -2.60 -28.52 -18.21
C GLU A 80 -1.88 -28.46 -16.85
N GLY A 81 -0.94 -27.53 -16.67
CA GLY A 81 -0.25 -27.34 -15.38
C GLY A 81 -1.16 -26.86 -14.24
N PHE A 82 -2.23 -26.12 -14.53
CA PHE A 82 -3.21 -25.70 -13.53
C PHE A 82 -4.05 -26.87 -13.00
N LEU A 83 -4.46 -27.79 -13.90
CA LEU A 83 -5.19 -29.02 -13.53
C LEU A 83 -4.36 -29.96 -12.66
N ASP A 84 -3.04 -30.00 -12.87
CA ASP A 84 -2.12 -30.80 -12.04
C ASP A 84 -1.79 -30.13 -10.70
N GLN A 85 -1.67 -28.81 -10.66
CA GLN A 85 -1.41 -28.06 -9.41
C GLN A 85 -2.60 -28.09 -8.44
N GLN A 86 -3.84 -28.15 -8.93
CA GLN A 86 -5.03 -28.24 -8.09
C GLN A 86 -5.12 -29.56 -7.31
N LYS A 87 -4.39 -30.60 -7.73
CA LYS A 87 -4.34 -31.92 -7.07
C LYS A 87 -3.31 -32.02 -5.94
N GLN A 88 -2.42 -31.03 -5.77
CA GLN A 88 -1.38 -31.07 -4.74
C GLN A 88 -1.85 -30.38 -3.44
N SER A 89 -2.28 -31.18 -2.47
CA SER A 89 -2.48 -30.75 -1.09
C SER A 89 -1.14 -30.64 -0.37
N HIS A 90 -0.49 -29.47 -0.48
CA HIS A 90 0.70 -29.17 0.32
C HIS A 90 0.29 -28.67 1.69
N THR A 91 0.64 -29.41 2.74
CA THR A 91 0.44 -29.01 4.13
C THR A 91 1.42 -27.88 4.48
N LEU A 92 0.91 -26.73 4.91
CA LEU A 92 1.76 -25.62 5.35
C LEU A 92 2.50 -26.03 6.63
N HIS A 93 3.83 -26.00 6.58
CA HIS A 93 4.65 -26.32 7.74
C HIS A 93 4.63 -25.16 8.74
N THR A 94 4.12 -25.40 9.95
CA THR A 94 3.98 -24.41 11.04
C THR A 94 5.00 -24.60 12.16
N GLU A 95 5.67 -25.75 12.24
CA GLU A 95 6.67 -25.99 13.29
C GLU A 95 8.06 -25.50 12.89
N PRO A 96 8.78 -24.75 13.75
CA PRO A 96 10.11 -24.26 13.42
C PRO A 96 11.19 -25.35 13.54
N ARG A 97 12.14 -25.37 12.61
CA ARG A 97 13.43 -26.06 12.83
C ARG A 97 14.37 -25.10 13.55
N VAL A 98 14.52 -25.30 14.85
CA VAL A 98 15.38 -24.48 15.72
C VAL A 98 16.79 -25.07 15.76
N TRP A 99 17.80 -24.25 15.52
CA TRP A 99 19.20 -24.66 15.40
C TRP A 99 19.90 -24.80 16.76
N SER A 100 19.56 -23.94 17.72
CA SER A 100 20.05 -24.01 19.09
C SER A 100 19.49 -25.24 19.80
N LYS A 101 20.37 -26.16 20.22
CA LYS A 101 19.98 -27.36 20.98
C LYS A 101 19.23 -27.01 22.28
N LYS A 102 19.54 -25.87 22.91
CA LYS A 102 18.85 -25.39 24.13
C LYS A 102 17.42 -24.93 23.82
N LEU A 103 17.25 -24.09 22.79
CA LEU A 103 15.92 -23.61 22.39
C LEU A 103 15.07 -24.73 21.77
N ALA A 104 15.70 -25.61 20.99
CA ALA A 104 15.05 -26.81 20.47
C ALA A 104 14.61 -27.73 21.59
N SER A 105 15.36 -27.87 22.70
CA SER A 105 14.93 -28.65 23.86
C SER A 105 13.66 -28.11 24.51
N TYR A 106 13.43 -26.79 24.45
CA TYR A 106 12.18 -26.18 24.93
C TYR A 106 10.96 -26.54 24.08
N LEU A 107 11.17 -26.96 22.83
CA LEU A 107 10.14 -27.45 21.91
C LEU A 107 10.08 -28.99 21.82
N GLN A 108 11.21 -29.69 22.04
CA GLN A 108 11.42 -31.13 21.75
C GLN A 108 11.14 -32.10 22.91
N GLN A 109 10.67 -31.66 24.08
CA GLN A 109 9.99 -32.59 24.99
C GLN A 109 8.73 -33.24 24.36
N SER A 110 8.42 -32.95 23.08
CA SER A 110 7.33 -33.49 22.28
C SER A 110 7.44 -34.94 21.79
N LYS A 111 8.62 -35.60 21.83
CA LYS A 111 8.75 -36.98 21.29
C LYS A 111 8.44 -38.11 22.28
N LYS A 112 8.26 -37.82 23.58
CA LYS A 112 7.79 -38.80 24.58
C LYS A 112 6.37 -38.44 25.05
N GLY A 113 5.39 -38.71 24.18
CA GLY A 113 3.96 -38.59 24.45
C GLY A 113 3.32 -37.31 23.92
N ALA A 114 2.34 -37.46 23.03
CA ALA A 114 1.47 -36.36 22.62
C ALA A 114 0.80 -35.74 23.86
N PRO A 115 0.63 -34.39 23.93
CA PRO A 115 -0.10 -33.75 25.03
C PRO A 115 -1.51 -34.33 25.11
N LYS A 116 -1.95 -34.69 26.33
CA LYS A 116 -3.25 -35.34 26.53
C LYS A 116 -4.40 -34.34 26.64
N SER A 117 -4.11 -33.04 26.81
CA SER A 117 -5.10 -31.95 26.85
C SER A 117 -4.55 -30.63 26.29
N SER A 118 -5.45 -29.72 25.88
CA SER A 118 -5.12 -28.37 25.40
C SER A 118 -4.43 -27.51 26.47
N GLU A 119 -4.73 -27.75 27.74
CA GLU A 119 -4.17 -27.03 28.89
C GLU A 119 -2.72 -27.41 29.16
N GLU A 120 -2.36 -28.69 29.01
CA GLU A 120 -0.97 -29.16 29.12
C GLU A 120 -0.10 -28.54 28.02
N GLU A 121 -0.63 -28.39 26.81
CA GLU A 121 0.10 -27.76 25.70
C GLU A 121 0.33 -26.27 25.96
N GLU A 122 -0.68 -25.56 26.48
CA GLU A 122 -0.58 -24.16 26.85
C GLU A 122 0.41 -23.92 28.00
N GLN A 123 0.39 -24.75 29.04
CA GLN A 123 1.37 -24.72 30.14
C GLN A 123 2.81 -24.98 29.64
N ARG A 124 2.99 -25.85 28.64
CA ARG A 124 4.30 -26.08 28.03
C ARG A 124 4.77 -24.90 27.21
N LEU A 125 3.88 -24.30 26.40
CA LEU A 125 4.19 -23.13 25.58
C LEU A 125 4.51 -21.91 26.43
N THR A 126 3.80 -21.74 27.54
CA THR A 126 4.09 -20.67 28.51
C THR A 126 5.44 -20.90 29.17
N TRP A 127 5.81 -22.14 29.54
CA TRP A 127 7.15 -22.45 30.02
C TRP A 127 8.25 -22.23 28.97
N ALA A 128 8.01 -22.60 27.71
CA ALA A 128 8.93 -22.38 26.61
C ALA A 128 9.15 -20.88 26.37
N LEU A 129 8.07 -20.08 26.42
CA LEU A 129 8.16 -18.62 26.33
C LEU A 129 8.90 -18.03 27.53
N GLN A 130 8.64 -18.49 28.76
CA GLN A 130 9.36 -18.05 29.95
C GLN A 130 10.86 -18.32 29.85
N SER A 131 11.22 -19.53 29.41
CA SER A 131 12.62 -19.94 29.25
C SER A 131 13.27 -19.19 28.09
N ALA A 132 12.52 -18.92 27.03
CA ALA A 132 12.98 -18.09 25.93
C ALA A 132 13.16 -16.64 26.37
N LEU A 133 12.28 -16.06 27.19
CA LEU A 133 12.36 -14.66 27.66
C LEU A 133 13.69 -14.39 28.38
N LEU A 134 14.17 -15.32 29.22
CA LEU A 134 15.45 -15.21 29.90
C LEU A 134 16.61 -15.01 28.90
N LYS A 135 17.59 -14.16 29.26
CA LYS A 135 18.80 -13.93 28.46
C LYS A 135 19.56 -15.24 28.27
N LEU A 136 19.44 -15.87 27.09
CA LEU A 136 20.41 -16.87 26.68
C LEU A 136 21.73 -16.16 26.38
N SER A 137 22.79 -16.56 27.10
CA SER A 137 24.17 -16.20 26.76
C SER A 137 24.37 -16.41 25.26
N SER A 138 24.78 -15.36 24.56
CA SER A 138 24.93 -15.27 23.11
C SER A 138 25.46 -16.56 22.48
N CYS A 139 24.61 -17.30 21.78
CA CYS A 139 25.09 -18.06 20.63
C CYS A 139 25.33 -17.01 19.55
N THR A 140 26.56 -16.51 19.44
CA THR A 140 26.98 -15.79 18.24
C THR A 140 27.08 -16.83 17.12
N PRO A 141 26.17 -16.88 16.13
CA PRO A 141 26.61 -17.36 14.83
C PRO A 141 27.76 -16.42 14.43
N ALA A 142 28.89 -16.98 14.00
CA ALA A 142 30.02 -16.20 13.54
C ALA A 142 29.52 -15.20 12.48
N ARG A 143 29.41 -13.93 12.87
CA ARG A 143 29.10 -12.83 11.95
C ARG A 143 30.34 -12.67 11.08
N THR A 144 30.38 -13.40 9.97
CA THR A 144 31.32 -13.11 8.90
C THR A 144 31.10 -11.65 8.53
N LYS A 145 32.16 -10.86 8.70
CA LYS A 145 32.18 -9.41 8.46
C LYS A 145 31.50 -9.16 7.11
N ALA A 146 30.35 -8.48 7.12
CA ALA A 146 29.58 -8.19 5.92
C ALA A 146 30.38 -7.22 5.06
N THR A 147 31.17 -7.78 4.15
CA THR A 147 31.75 -7.08 3.00
C THR A 147 30.59 -6.68 2.09
N VAL A 148 30.45 -5.37 1.87
CA VAL A 148 29.61 -4.73 0.84
C VAL A 148 28.20 -5.32 0.77
N VAL A 149 27.24 -4.70 1.47
CA VAL A 149 25.81 -5.01 1.31
C VAL A 149 25.44 -4.76 -0.15
N GLU A 150 25.38 -5.83 -0.94
CA GLU A 150 24.95 -5.78 -2.32
C GLU A 150 23.51 -5.27 -2.36
N THR A 151 23.23 -4.32 -3.26
CA THR A 151 21.89 -3.75 -3.47
C THR A 151 20.80 -4.81 -3.65
N ASN A 152 21.16 -5.97 -4.19
CA ASN A 152 20.29 -7.14 -4.36
C ASN A 152 19.81 -7.74 -3.02
N PHE A 153 20.64 -7.72 -1.98
CA PHE A 153 20.30 -8.24 -0.66
C PHE A 153 19.24 -7.37 0.01
N LEU A 154 19.42 -6.05 0.01
CA LEU A 154 18.44 -5.09 0.53
C LEU A 154 17.10 -5.18 -0.20
N LEU A 155 17.14 -5.30 -1.53
CA LEU A 155 15.92 -5.45 -2.33
C LEU A 155 15.17 -6.74 -1.96
N LEU A 156 15.89 -7.83 -1.72
CA LEU A 156 15.27 -9.09 -1.30
C LEU A 156 14.67 -8.97 0.12
N GLN A 157 15.35 -8.29 1.04
CA GLN A 157 14.80 -7.99 2.37
C GLN A 157 13.51 -7.17 2.29
N GLN A 158 13.48 -6.11 1.49
CA GLN A 158 12.27 -5.33 1.28
C GLN A 158 11.13 -6.16 0.70
N LYS A 159 11.42 -7.07 -0.25
CA LYS A 159 10.42 -8.00 -0.80
C LYS A 159 9.84 -8.93 0.28
N PHE A 160 10.68 -9.47 1.16
CA PHE A 160 10.22 -10.31 2.26
C PHE A 160 9.37 -9.53 3.26
N LEU A 161 9.82 -8.35 3.68
CA LEU A 161 9.07 -7.51 4.61
C LEU A 161 7.69 -7.16 4.03
N ALA A 162 7.65 -6.64 2.80
CA ALA A 162 6.40 -6.30 2.14
C ALA A 162 5.47 -7.53 1.95
N PHE A 163 6.05 -8.71 1.71
CA PHE A 163 5.28 -9.96 1.65
C PHE A 163 4.62 -10.28 3.00
N PHE A 164 5.35 -10.18 4.11
CA PHE A 164 4.80 -10.45 5.44
C PHE A 164 3.77 -9.41 5.86
N GLU A 165 4.02 -8.13 5.59
CA GLU A 165 3.06 -7.05 5.83
C GLU A 165 1.76 -7.29 5.04
N CYS A 166 1.88 -7.65 3.77
CA CYS A 166 0.72 -7.93 2.93
C CYS A 166 -0.04 -9.21 3.37
N CYS A 167 0.66 -10.22 3.88
CA CYS A 167 0.01 -11.39 4.47
C CYS A 167 -0.77 -11.03 5.74
N ALA A 168 -0.24 -10.11 6.55
CA ALA A 168 -0.94 -9.60 7.72
C ALA A 168 -2.18 -8.78 7.33
N CYS A 169 -2.14 -7.99 6.24
CA CYS A 169 -3.31 -7.30 5.71
C CYS A 169 -4.40 -8.27 5.17
N THR A 170 -4.00 -9.38 4.55
CA THR A 170 -4.91 -10.33 3.88
C THR A 170 -5.35 -11.51 4.77
N ASP A 171 -5.02 -11.46 6.05
CA ASP A 171 -5.29 -12.50 7.04
C ASP A 171 -4.65 -13.89 6.75
N ASN A 172 -3.71 -13.96 5.81
CA ASN A 172 -3.03 -15.19 5.38
C ASN A 172 -1.81 -15.51 6.26
N MET A 173 -1.97 -15.43 7.58
CA MET A 173 -0.89 -15.66 8.52
C MET A 173 -0.23 -17.05 8.46
N PRO A 174 -0.95 -18.15 8.18
CA PRO A 174 -0.32 -19.45 7.99
C PRO A 174 0.73 -19.46 6.86
N LEU A 175 0.47 -18.74 5.76
CA LEU A 175 1.39 -18.65 4.64
C LEU A 175 2.63 -17.81 5.00
N ALA A 176 2.44 -16.67 5.66
CA ALA A 176 3.55 -15.87 6.17
C ALA A 176 4.44 -16.66 7.13
N HIS A 177 3.82 -17.37 8.08
CA HIS A 177 4.55 -18.20 9.02
C HIS A 177 5.33 -19.31 8.31
N HIS A 178 4.71 -20.00 7.35
CA HIS A 178 5.37 -21.03 6.56
C HIS A 178 6.59 -20.52 5.78
N VAL A 179 6.47 -19.38 5.11
CA VAL A 179 7.60 -18.76 4.39
C VAL A 179 8.70 -18.38 5.37
N LEU A 180 8.36 -17.78 6.52
CA LEU A 180 9.34 -17.42 7.55
C LEU A 180 10.10 -18.64 8.09
N VAL A 181 9.38 -19.72 8.44
CA VAL A 181 9.98 -20.98 8.91
C VAL A 181 10.87 -21.60 7.85
N THR A 182 10.42 -21.63 6.59
CA THR A 182 11.17 -22.22 5.48
C THR A 182 12.47 -21.46 5.23
N GLN A 183 12.44 -20.12 5.31
CA GLN A 183 13.66 -19.32 5.16
C GLN A 183 14.58 -19.42 6.38
N HIS A 184 14.04 -19.44 7.59
CA HIS A 184 14.83 -19.61 8.82
C HIS A 184 15.52 -20.98 8.90
N SER A 185 14.87 -22.02 8.37
CA SER A 185 15.42 -23.38 8.27
C SER A 185 16.55 -23.54 7.25
N LYS A 186 16.85 -22.52 6.44
CA LYS A 186 17.96 -22.50 5.48
C LYS A 186 19.06 -21.60 6.05
N CYS A 187 20.14 -22.19 6.56
CA CYS A 187 21.21 -21.49 7.28
C CYS A 187 21.80 -20.28 6.51
N GLU A 188 21.98 -20.40 5.19
CA GLU A 188 22.46 -19.30 4.33
C GLU A 188 21.46 -18.12 4.21
N ARG A 189 20.16 -18.40 4.34
CA ARG A 189 19.09 -17.43 4.17
C ARG A 189 18.58 -16.85 5.49
N GLN A 190 19.02 -17.37 6.62
CA GLN A 190 18.70 -16.80 7.94
C GLN A 190 19.20 -15.36 8.06
N GLN A 191 20.33 -15.02 7.43
CA GLN A 191 20.87 -13.66 7.42
C GLN A 191 19.98 -12.65 6.68
N LEU A 192 19.11 -13.11 5.77
CA LEU A 192 18.15 -12.24 5.07
C LEU A 192 17.02 -11.78 5.99
N LEU A 193 16.69 -12.55 7.03
CA LEU A 193 15.56 -12.25 7.90
C LEU A 193 15.93 -11.17 8.91
N THR A 194 15.14 -10.09 8.94
CA THR A 194 15.32 -8.98 9.88
C THR A 194 14.37 -9.11 11.07
N LEU A 195 14.67 -8.39 12.15
CA LEU A 195 13.82 -8.30 13.33
C LEU A 195 12.38 -7.88 12.97
N ASP A 196 12.23 -6.89 12.09
CA ASP A 196 10.93 -6.39 11.64
C ASP A 196 10.07 -7.47 10.97
N MET A 197 10.69 -8.40 10.24
CA MET A 197 9.99 -9.53 9.61
C MET A 197 9.43 -10.50 10.66
N TYR A 198 10.23 -10.84 11.67
CA TYR A 198 9.76 -11.66 12.80
C TYR A 198 8.65 -10.95 13.56
N ASN A 199 8.82 -9.66 13.87
CA ASN A 199 7.82 -8.85 14.56
C ASN A 199 6.51 -8.75 13.78
N THR A 200 6.55 -8.61 12.46
CA THR A 200 5.35 -8.54 11.61
C THR A 200 4.53 -9.84 11.70
N VAL A 201 5.18 -11.00 11.59
CA VAL A 201 4.50 -12.30 11.70
C VAL A 201 4.03 -12.55 13.14
N MET A 202 4.85 -12.20 14.13
CA MET A 202 4.52 -12.33 15.55
C MET A 202 3.29 -11.48 15.92
N LEU A 203 3.24 -10.23 15.47
CA LEU A 203 2.11 -9.32 15.67
C LEU A 203 0.85 -9.83 14.96
N GLY A 204 0.99 -10.39 13.75
CA GLY A 204 -0.10 -11.06 13.04
C GLY A 204 -0.75 -12.18 13.86
N TRP A 205 0.06 -13.05 14.48
CA TRP A 205 -0.45 -14.10 15.37
C TRP A 205 -0.99 -13.55 16.70
N ALA A 206 -0.37 -12.52 17.26
CA ALA A 206 -0.85 -11.85 18.46
C ALA A 206 -2.25 -11.25 18.25
N ARG A 207 -2.50 -10.63 17.09
CA ARG A 207 -3.84 -10.16 16.68
C ARG A 207 -4.85 -11.30 16.59
N LYS A 208 -4.48 -12.47 16.09
CA LYS A 208 -5.36 -13.65 16.09
C LYS A 208 -5.55 -14.30 17.48
N GLY A 209 -4.73 -13.92 18.47
CA GLY A 209 -4.68 -14.62 19.75
C GLY A 209 -4.06 -16.02 19.64
N SER A 210 -3.28 -16.30 18.59
CA SER A 210 -2.61 -17.58 18.39
C SER A 210 -1.32 -17.65 19.21
N PHE A 211 -1.45 -18.06 20.48
CA PHE A 211 -0.32 -18.07 21.42
C PHE A 211 0.80 -19.03 21.00
N LYS A 212 0.44 -20.24 20.55
CA LYS A 212 1.40 -21.26 20.09
C LYS A 212 2.32 -20.75 18.98
N GLU A 213 1.73 -20.26 17.90
CA GLU A 213 2.48 -19.77 16.74
C GLU A 213 3.29 -18.52 17.08
N MET A 214 2.76 -17.63 17.93
CA MET A 214 3.50 -16.48 18.44
C MET A 214 4.76 -16.91 19.20
N VAL A 215 4.65 -17.89 20.11
CA VAL A 215 5.80 -18.44 20.86
C VAL A 215 6.83 -19.07 19.93
N TYR A 216 6.40 -19.79 18.88
CA TYR A 216 7.32 -20.35 17.89
C TYR A 216 8.13 -19.26 17.18
N VAL A 217 7.49 -18.17 16.76
CA VAL A 217 8.17 -17.03 16.13
C VAL A 217 9.13 -16.35 17.11
N PHE A 218 8.73 -16.20 18.38
CA PHE A 218 9.60 -15.63 19.42
C PHE A 218 10.87 -16.47 19.66
N ILE A 219 10.73 -17.80 19.66
CA ILE A 219 11.87 -18.71 19.79
C ILE A 219 12.78 -18.63 18.55
N MET A 220 12.22 -18.58 17.33
CA MET A 220 13.01 -18.41 16.10
C MET A 220 13.79 -17.10 16.09
N LEU A 221 13.20 -16.01 16.60
CA LEU A 221 13.87 -14.71 16.72
C LEU A 221 15.12 -14.83 17.60
N LYS A 222 15.01 -15.48 18.77
CA LYS A 222 16.15 -15.72 19.66
C LYS A 222 17.15 -16.72 19.08
N ASP A 223 16.69 -17.72 18.33
CA ASP A 223 17.55 -18.68 17.64
C ASP A 223 18.38 -18.02 16.53
N ALA A 224 17.84 -16.98 15.89
CA ALA A 224 18.57 -16.12 14.96
C ALA A 224 19.59 -15.19 15.62
N GLY A 225 19.70 -15.21 16.95
CA GLY A 225 20.59 -14.32 17.70
C GLY A 225 20.14 -12.86 17.69
N LEU A 226 18.87 -12.60 17.37
CA LEU A 226 18.27 -11.27 17.43
C LEU A 226 17.78 -10.97 18.85
N SER A 227 17.90 -9.72 19.27
CA SER A 227 17.38 -9.25 20.55
C SER A 227 15.94 -8.75 20.36
N PRO A 228 14.97 -9.17 21.19
CA PRO A 228 13.61 -8.63 21.16
C PRO A 228 13.60 -7.11 21.37
N ASP A 229 12.75 -6.40 20.64
CA ASP A 229 12.52 -4.97 20.79
C ASP A 229 11.15 -4.68 21.43
N LEU A 230 10.82 -3.39 21.52
CA LEU A 230 9.54 -2.93 22.05
C LEU A 230 8.34 -3.55 21.32
N TRP A 231 8.43 -3.77 20.00
CA TRP A 231 7.39 -4.44 19.21
C TRP A 231 7.28 -5.94 19.51
N SER A 232 8.40 -6.64 19.72
CA SER A 232 8.40 -8.04 20.14
C SER A 232 7.68 -8.21 21.49
N TYR A 233 8.00 -7.35 22.47
CA TYR A 233 7.34 -7.36 23.78
C TYR A 233 5.85 -6.98 23.68
N ALA A 234 5.53 -5.97 22.86
CA ALA A 234 4.15 -5.58 22.62
C ALA A 234 3.31 -6.73 22.01
N ALA A 235 3.85 -7.46 21.04
CA ALA A 235 3.16 -8.60 20.43
C ALA A 235 2.91 -9.73 21.45
N ALA A 236 3.90 -10.05 22.30
CA ALA A 236 3.74 -11.05 23.35
C ALA A 236 2.67 -10.64 24.38
N LEU A 237 2.74 -9.41 24.91
CA LEU A 237 1.78 -8.87 25.87
C LEU A 237 0.37 -8.74 25.28
N LEU A 238 0.27 -8.32 24.02
CA LEU A 238 -0.99 -8.25 23.28
C LEU A 238 -1.66 -9.63 23.19
N CYS A 239 -0.89 -10.66 22.85
CA CYS A 239 -1.40 -12.04 22.79
C CYS A 239 -1.84 -12.53 24.17
N MET A 240 -1.05 -12.28 25.20
CA MET A 240 -1.37 -12.63 26.60
C MET A 240 -2.66 -11.95 27.07
N GLY A 241 -2.87 -10.67 26.75
CA GLY A 241 -4.07 -9.91 27.12
C GLY A 241 -5.33 -10.25 26.32
N ARG A 242 -5.18 -10.89 25.16
CA ARG A 242 -6.32 -11.47 24.40
C ARG A 242 -6.71 -12.84 24.92
N ARG A 243 -5.74 -13.64 25.38
CA ARG A 243 -5.96 -15.00 25.93
C ARG A 243 -6.17 -15.07 27.44
N ASP A 244 -6.08 -13.92 28.11
CA ASP A 244 -6.15 -13.82 29.57
C ASP A 244 -5.16 -14.75 30.31
N GLN A 245 -3.90 -14.75 29.85
CA GLN A 245 -2.84 -15.60 30.40
C GLN A 245 -2.57 -15.34 31.89
N ASP A 246 -1.85 -16.27 32.53
CA ASP A 246 -1.46 -16.18 33.94
C ASP A 246 -0.63 -14.91 34.21
N VAL A 247 -0.98 -14.23 35.30
CA VAL A 247 -0.31 -13.04 35.84
C VAL A 247 1.20 -13.25 35.95
N HIS A 248 1.64 -14.45 36.36
CA HIS A 248 3.06 -14.73 36.59
C HIS A 248 3.89 -14.66 35.31
N ILE A 249 3.33 -15.07 34.17
CA ILE A 249 4.01 -15.01 32.86
C ILE A 249 4.11 -13.56 32.41
N ILE A 250 3.03 -12.79 32.57
CA ILE A 250 2.97 -11.38 32.20
C ILE A 250 3.99 -10.58 33.03
N GLN A 251 4.06 -10.83 34.34
CA GLN A 251 5.06 -10.19 35.22
C GLN A 251 6.50 -10.52 34.82
N LYS A 252 6.79 -11.77 34.43
CA LYS A 252 8.13 -12.13 33.90
C LYS A 252 8.44 -11.42 32.60
N CYS A 253 7.46 -11.30 31.69
CA CYS A 253 7.62 -10.59 30.43
C CYS A 253 7.92 -9.10 30.67
N LEU A 254 7.17 -8.44 31.56
CA LEU A 254 7.40 -7.05 31.96
C LEU A 254 8.76 -6.86 32.64
N LYS A 255 9.14 -7.78 33.54
CA LYS A 255 10.45 -7.74 34.19
C LYS A 255 11.58 -7.85 33.17
N GLN A 256 11.50 -8.80 32.24
CA GLN A 256 12.52 -8.96 31.20
C GLN A 256 12.59 -7.74 30.28
N MET A 257 11.44 -7.16 29.93
CA MET A 257 11.37 -5.93 29.15
C MET A 257 12.10 -4.77 29.85
N MET A 258 11.91 -4.62 31.16
CA MET A 258 12.64 -3.63 31.97
C MET A 258 14.14 -3.92 32.07
N GLU A 259 14.52 -5.20 32.21
CA GLU A 259 15.94 -5.64 32.20
C GLU A 259 16.64 -5.45 30.84
N ASP A 260 15.86 -5.35 29.76
CA ASP A 260 16.33 -5.05 28.41
C ASP A 260 16.32 -3.53 28.12
N GLY A 261 15.89 -2.71 29.09
CA GLY A 261 15.95 -1.24 29.04
C GLY A 261 14.67 -0.56 28.57
N PHE A 262 13.57 -1.30 28.39
CA PHE A 262 12.30 -0.75 27.92
C PHE A 262 11.30 -0.56 29.08
N GLN A 263 10.64 0.59 29.10
CA GLN A 263 9.65 0.92 30.13
C GLN A 263 8.22 0.59 29.65
N PRO A 264 7.33 0.06 30.51
CA PRO A 264 5.95 -0.25 30.12
C PRO A 264 5.18 0.94 29.54
N GLN A 265 5.50 2.17 29.94
CA GLN A 265 4.89 3.39 29.42
C GLN A 265 5.20 3.60 27.93
N GLN A 266 6.39 3.19 27.45
CA GLN A 266 6.81 3.35 26.06
C GLN A 266 5.92 2.57 25.09
N LEU A 267 5.33 1.45 25.54
CA LEU A 267 4.37 0.67 24.75
C LEU A 267 3.16 1.49 24.30
N PHE A 268 2.79 2.53 25.06
CA PHE A 268 1.62 3.37 24.81
C PHE A 268 1.96 4.73 24.19
N THR A 269 3.22 5.14 24.19
CA THR A 269 3.69 6.42 23.62
C THR A 269 4.40 6.25 22.28
N ASP A 270 5.27 5.24 22.17
CA ASP A 270 6.22 5.11 21.07
C ASP A 270 5.65 4.20 19.96
N LEU A 271 4.68 3.34 20.31
CA LEU A 271 4.05 2.40 19.38
C LEU A 271 2.74 2.94 18.80
N ALA A 272 2.59 2.82 17.48
CA ALA A 272 1.34 3.12 16.78
C ALA A 272 0.37 1.93 16.87
N LEU A 273 -0.32 1.81 18.00
CA LEU A 273 -1.31 0.75 18.25
C LEU A 273 -2.73 1.19 17.88
N THR A 274 -3.53 0.28 17.33
CA THR A 274 -4.98 0.48 17.17
C THR A 274 -5.67 0.50 18.54
N GLY A 275 -6.88 1.06 18.61
CA GLY A 275 -7.64 1.13 19.86
C GLY A 275 -7.87 -0.24 20.51
N GLU A 276 -8.12 -1.28 19.71
CA GLU A 276 -8.30 -2.64 20.21
C GLU A 276 -7.00 -3.27 20.71
N GLU A 277 -5.89 -3.08 19.99
CA GLU A 277 -4.57 -3.54 20.42
C GLU A 277 -4.15 -2.86 21.72
N ARG A 278 -4.36 -1.55 21.80
CA ARG A 278 -4.08 -0.76 23.01
C ARG A 278 -4.90 -1.26 24.19
N ALA A 279 -6.19 -1.55 24.00
CA ALA A 279 -7.05 -2.08 25.06
C ALA A 279 -6.61 -3.47 25.51
N ALA A 280 -6.27 -4.37 24.57
CA ALA A 280 -5.81 -5.71 24.89
C ALA A 280 -4.45 -5.72 25.61
N LEU A 281 -3.53 -4.88 25.18
CA LEU A 281 -2.23 -4.71 25.84
C LEU A 281 -2.41 -4.09 27.25
N LEU A 282 -3.28 -3.10 27.40
CA LEU A 282 -3.61 -2.52 28.71
C LEU A 282 -4.22 -3.56 29.66
N ARG A 283 -5.10 -4.44 29.17
CA ARG A 283 -5.64 -5.54 30.00
C ARG A 283 -4.54 -6.45 30.55
N ALA A 284 -3.55 -6.81 29.73
CA ALA A 284 -2.41 -7.62 30.19
C ALA A 284 -1.60 -6.89 31.26
N VAL A 285 -1.22 -5.62 31.00
CA VAL A 285 -0.38 -4.84 31.92
C VAL A 285 -1.09 -4.60 33.25
N VAL A 286 -2.36 -4.19 33.23
CA VAL A 286 -3.15 -3.96 34.45
C VAL A 286 -3.35 -5.24 35.26
N LYS A 287 -3.45 -6.40 34.59
CA LYS A 287 -3.54 -7.69 35.27
C LYS A 287 -2.26 -8.01 36.07
N ALA A 288 -1.09 -7.65 35.57
CA ALA A 288 0.19 -7.83 36.26
C ALA A 288 0.52 -6.72 37.27
N GLU A 289 0.15 -5.49 36.95
CA GLU A 289 0.39 -4.27 37.71
C GLU A 289 -0.90 -3.43 37.80
N PRO A 290 -1.76 -3.67 38.81
CA PRO A 290 -3.06 -3.01 38.91
C PRO A 290 -2.99 -1.50 39.14
N ALA A 291 -1.85 -0.99 39.60
CA ALA A 291 -1.58 0.44 39.76
C ALA A 291 -1.15 1.14 38.46
N PHE A 292 -0.95 0.40 37.37
CA PHE A 292 -0.49 0.98 36.11
C PHE A 292 -1.59 1.81 35.45
N SER A 293 -1.26 3.05 35.10
CA SER A 293 -2.09 3.90 34.24
C SER A 293 -1.26 4.39 33.05
N PRO A 294 -1.81 4.37 31.82
CA PRO A 294 -1.10 4.89 30.66
C PRO A 294 -0.89 6.40 30.83
N PRO A 295 0.25 6.94 30.36
CA PRO A 295 0.50 8.38 30.46
C PRO A 295 -0.63 9.16 29.78
N PRO A 296 -1.11 10.27 30.39
CA PRO A 296 -2.14 11.10 29.79
C PRO A 296 -1.64 11.61 28.44
N GLN A 297 -2.52 11.65 27.44
CA GLN A 297 -2.17 12.22 26.14
C GLN A 297 -1.76 13.68 26.34
N ALA A 298 -0.48 13.97 26.13
CA ALA A 298 0.03 15.32 26.29
C ALA A 298 -0.74 16.28 25.36
N PRO A 299 -1.09 17.49 25.83
CA PRO A 299 -1.69 18.49 24.97
C PRO A 299 -0.76 18.75 23.78
N SER A 300 -1.31 18.89 22.58
CA SER A 300 -0.51 19.16 21.38
C SER A 300 0.34 20.42 21.61
N PRO A 301 1.69 20.31 21.55
CA PRO A 301 2.54 21.46 21.83
C PRO A 301 2.31 22.52 20.74
N ALA A 302 1.95 23.73 21.18
CA ALA A 302 1.88 24.87 20.28
C ALA A 302 3.29 25.26 19.83
N ASN A 303 3.45 25.68 18.58
CA ASN A 303 4.75 26.10 18.06
C ASN A 303 5.24 27.37 18.79
N THR A 304 6.43 27.31 19.38
CA THR A 304 7.03 28.39 20.19
C THR A 304 8.04 29.25 19.42
N SER A 305 8.29 28.92 18.15
CA SER A 305 9.18 29.68 17.26
C SER A 305 8.78 31.15 17.23
N THR A 306 9.77 32.05 17.25
CA THR A 306 9.55 33.50 17.32
C THR A 306 8.60 34.01 16.24
N LEU A 307 8.70 33.49 15.01
CA LEU A 307 7.88 33.88 13.87
C LEU A 307 6.44 33.34 13.93
N LEU A 308 6.21 32.21 14.62
CA LEU A 308 4.92 31.52 14.66
C LEU A 308 4.20 31.71 16.01
N ARG A 309 4.89 32.26 17.00
CA ARG A 309 4.39 32.47 18.36
C ARG A 309 3.10 33.27 18.36
N GLU A 310 3.03 34.35 17.57
CA GLU A 310 1.85 35.21 17.51
C GLU A 310 0.61 34.50 16.94
N ILE A 311 0.83 33.56 16.00
CA ILE A 311 -0.25 32.80 15.35
C ILE A 311 -0.89 31.82 16.34
N TYR A 312 -0.07 31.07 17.08
CA TYR A 312 -0.51 30.02 18.00
C TYR A 312 -0.75 30.48 19.44
N ALA A 313 -0.32 31.69 19.83
CA ALA A 313 -0.56 32.24 21.15
C ALA A 313 -2.06 32.32 21.45
N LYS A 314 -2.50 31.68 22.54
CA LYS A 314 -3.92 31.69 22.99
C LYS A 314 -4.36 33.04 23.57
N GLN A 315 -3.42 33.90 23.94
CA GLN A 315 -3.65 35.12 24.73
C GLN A 315 -3.72 36.40 23.89
N ASN A 316 -3.44 36.34 22.58
CA ASN A 316 -3.38 37.53 21.74
C ASN A 316 -4.75 37.83 21.12
N GLY A 317 -5.52 38.73 21.75
CA GLY A 317 -6.65 39.48 21.17
C GLY A 317 -7.83 38.68 20.59
N PRO A 318 -8.91 39.36 20.13
CA PRO A 318 -10.01 38.71 19.44
C PRO A 318 -9.56 38.24 18.05
N LYS A 319 -9.39 36.92 17.88
CA LYS A 319 -9.06 36.32 16.58
C LYS A 319 -10.32 36.19 15.73
N SER A 320 -10.39 36.93 14.62
CA SER A 320 -11.47 36.83 13.63
C SER A 320 -11.06 35.93 12.48
N TYR A 321 -11.33 34.62 12.60
CA TYR A 321 -11.09 33.66 11.51
C TYR A 321 -12.25 33.67 10.50
N PRO A 322 -11.98 33.65 9.19
CA PRO A 322 -13.03 33.67 8.17
C PRO A 322 -13.80 32.35 8.15
N LYS A 323 -15.10 32.44 7.87
CA LYS A 323 -16.01 31.30 7.65
C LYS A 323 -16.41 31.20 6.20
N LEU A 324 -16.86 30.02 5.79
CA LEU A 324 -17.49 29.81 4.50
C LEU A 324 -18.87 30.47 4.47
N HIS A 325 -19.37 30.76 3.27
CA HIS A 325 -20.72 31.31 3.08
C HIS A 325 -21.81 30.23 3.20
N LEU A 326 -21.44 28.95 3.11
CA LEU A 326 -22.36 27.82 3.13
C LEU A 326 -22.77 27.45 4.57
N PRO A 327 -24.05 27.11 4.80
CA PRO A 327 -24.52 26.63 6.09
C PRO A 327 -24.04 25.19 6.36
N LEU A 328 -24.15 24.76 7.63
CA LEU A 328 -23.65 23.46 8.07
C LEU A 328 -24.30 22.29 7.31
N GLU A 329 -25.60 22.33 7.08
CA GLU A 329 -26.35 21.28 6.40
C GLU A 329 -25.84 21.06 4.95
N THR A 330 -25.68 22.14 4.19
CA THR A 330 -25.13 22.07 2.82
C THR A 330 -23.70 21.51 2.81
N LEU A 331 -22.87 21.88 3.79
CA LEU A 331 -21.51 21.33 3.89
C LEU A 331 -21.51 19.83 4.24
N GLN A 332 -22.47 19.37 5.05
CA GLN A 332 -22.64 17.94 5.38
C GLN A 332 -23.13 17.13 4.16
N ASP A 333 -24.03 17.70 3.35
CA ASP A 333 -24.47 17.09 2.10
C ASP A 333 -23.32 16.98 1.09
N LEU A 334 -22.54 18.04 0.92
CA LEU A 334 -21.36 18.05 0.05
C LEU A 334 -20.30 17.04 0.52
N PHE A 335 -20.10 16.91 1.84
CA PHE A 335 -19.24 15.87 2.41
C PHE A 335 -19.75 14.48 2.04
N SER A 336 -21.05 14.23 2.17
CA SER A 336 -21.65 12.93 1.85
C SER A 336 -21.53 12.59 0.37
N GLN A 337 -21.71 13.57 -0.52
CA GLN A 337 -21.51 13.40 -1.97
C GLN A 337 -20.05 13.09 -2.30
N GLN A 338 -19.09 13.84 -1.72
CA GLN A 338 -17.67 13.61 -1.94
C GLN A 338 -17.25 12.24 -1.40
N LEU A 339 -17.73 11.85 -0.21
CA LEU A 339 -17.48 10.55 0.36
C LEU A 339 -17.99 9.44 -0.56
N HIS A 340 -19.18 9.56 -1.13
CA HIS A 340 -19.71 8.59 -2.08
C HIS A 340 -18.83 8.43 -3.33
N VAL A 341 -18.32 9.54 -3.87
CA VAL A 341 -17.39 9.54 -5.02
C VAL A 341 -16.07 8.86 -4.67
N GLU A 342 -15.50 9.12 -3.49
CA GLU A 342 -14.25 8.47 -3.07
C GLU A 342 -14.42 6.97 -2.82
N LEU A 343 -15.59 6.55 -2.31
CA LEU A 343 -15.90 5.13 -2.10
C LEU A 343 -16.14 4.36 -3.41
N SER A 344 -16.70 5.00 -4.44
CA SER A 344 -16.92 4.37 -5.76
C SER A 344 -15.64 4.28 -6.61
N ALA A 345 -14.60 5.05 -6.23
CA ALA A 345 -13.29 5.18 -6.89
C ALA A 345 -13.32 5.63 -8.36
N ASN A 346 -14.51 5.92 -8.91
CA ASN A 346 -14.73 6.24 -10.32
C ASN A 346 -15.78 7.34 -10.45
N VAL A 347 -15.52 8.31 -11.33
CA VAL A 347 -16.47 9.38 -11.67
C VAL A 347 -16.84 9.27 -13.14
N SER A 348 -18.13 9.08 -13.41
CA SER A 348 -18.67 9.07 -14.77
C SER A 348 -19.15 10.46 -15.13
N VAL A 349 -18.43 11.14 -16.02
CA VAL A 349 -18.81 12.46 -16.54
C VAL A 349 -19.39 12.29 -17.93
N GLN A 350 -20.52 12.95 -18.21
CA GLN A 350 -21.06 12.98 -19.57
C GLN A 350 -20.12 13.74 -20.50
N SER A 351 -19.82 13.15 -21.65
CA SER A 351 -18.96 13.79 -22.64
C SER A 351 -19.64 15.04 -23.20
N VAL A 352 -18.87 16.13 -23.31
CA VAL A 352 -19.29 17.38 -23.98
C VAL A 352 -19.12 17.31 -25.50
N GLU A 353 -18.45 16.28 -26.01
CA GLU A 353 -18.30 16.05 -27.45
C GLU A 353 -19.67 15.77 -28.09
N LYS A 354 -19.86 16.21 -29.34
CA LYS A 354 -21.15 16.07 -30.03
C LYS A 354 -21.60 14.60 -29.98
N ALA A 355 -22.76 14.36 -29.38
CA ALA A 355 -23.31 13.02 -29.28
C ALA A 355 -23.42 12.41 -30.70
N PRO A 356 -22.84 11.23 -30.94
CA PRO A 356 -22.85 10.65 -32.27
C PRO A 356 -24.29 10.36 -32.68
N VAL A 357 -24.61 10.61 -33.96
CA VAL A 357 -25.88 10.16 -34.54
C VAL A 357 -25.89 8.64 -34.50
N MET A 358 -27.00 8.04 -34.06
CA MET A 358 -27.14 6.58 -33.95
C MET A 358 -27.28 5.92 -35.33
N THR A 359 -26.21 5.95 -36.12
CA THR A 359 -26.12 5.25 -37.40
C THR A 359 -26.00 3.74 -37.18
N LYS A 360 -26.30 2.96 -38.24
CA LYS A 360 -26.15 1.49 -38.20
C LYS A 360 -24.72 1.08 -37.80
N GLU A 361 -23.72 1.79 -38.30
CA GLU A 361 -22.30 1.57 -37.98
C GLU A 361 -21.97 1.83 -36.50
N VAL A 362 -22.50 2.91 -35.90
CA VAL A 362 -22.27 3.23 -34.49
C VAL A 362 -22.90 2.16 -33.59
N ILE A 363 -24.09 1.68 -33.93
CA ILE A 363 -24.76 0.59 -33.20
C ILE A 363 -23.95 -0.71 -33.31
N GLU A 364 -23.49 -1.05 -34.50
CA GLU A 364 -22.67 -2.24 -34.73
C GLU A 364 -21.34 -2.16 -34.00
N ALA A 365 -20.63 -1.03 -34.07
CA ALA A 365 -19.37 -0.82 -33.36
C ALA A 365 -19.55 -0.93 -31.83
N ARG A 366 -20.63 -0.37 -31.28
CA ARG A 366 -20.96 -0.51 -29.84
C ARG A 366 -21.26 -1.97 -29.47
N LYS A 367 -21.99 -2.69 -30.32
CA LYS A 367 -22.30 -4.11 -30.10
C LYS A 367 -21.03 -4.98 -30.14
N THR A 368 -20.16 -4.72 -31.11
CA THR A 368 -18.87 -5.41 -31.24
C THR A 368 -17.97 -5.11 -30.04
N LEU A 369 -17.85 -3.84 -29.63
CA LEU A 369 -17.06 -3.45 -28.47
C LEU A 369 -17.60 -4.09 -27.17
N LYS A 370 -18.93 -4.14 -26.98
CA LYS A 370 -19.54 -4.80 -25.82
C LYS A 370 -19.25 -6.30 -25.80
N THR A 371 -19.33 -6.97 -26.95
CA THR A 371 -18.99 -8.39 -27.09
C THR A 371 -17.52 -8.64 -26.74
N LEU A 372 -16.60 -7.81 -27.26
CA LEU A 372 -15.17 -7.91 -26.98
C LEU A 372 -14.87 -7.68 -25.50
N GLN A 373 -15.49 -6.69 -24.86
CA GLN A 373 -15.32 -6.43 -23.43
C GLN A 373 -15.74 -7.63 -22.57
N GLY A 374 -16.86 -8.28 -22.90
CA GLY A 374 -17.27 -9.50 -22.20
C GLY A 374 -16.30 -10.66 -22.40
N GLN A 375 -15.73 -10.81 -23.60
CA GLN A 375 -14.69 -11.82 -23.87
C GLN A 375 -13.40 -11.54 -23.08
N TRP A 376 -12.96 -10.28 -23.02
CA TRP A 376 -11.77 -9.88 -22.26
C TRP A 376 -11.96 -10.07 -20.76
N GLU A 377 -13.14 -9.77 -20.23
CA GLU A 377 -13.46 -9.97 -18.81
C GLU A 377 -13.28 -11.44 -18.40
N VAL A 378 -13.86 -12.36 -19.16
CA VAL A 378 -13.75 -13.81 -18.91
C VAL A 378 -12.29 -14.28 -19.01
N GLU A 379 -11.56 -13.83 -20.04
CA GLU A 379 -10.19 -14.24 -20.25
C GLU A 379 -9.22 -13.67 -19.20
N LEU A 380 -9.40 -12.40 -18.80
CA LEU A 380 -8.61 -11.76 -17.74
C LEU A 380 -8.84 -12.46 -16.41
N LEU A 381 -10.08 -12.77 -16.07
CA LEU A 381 -10.42 -13.50 -14.84
C LEU A 381 -9.74 -14.87 -14.81
N ARG A 382 -9.77 -15.60 -15.94
CA ARG A 382 -9.11 -16.90 -16.09
C ARG A 382 -7.59 -16.78 -15.88
N VAL A 383 -6.93 -15.81 -16.51
CA VAL A 383 -5.48 -15.60 -16.39
C VAL A 383 -5.09 -15.17 -14.98
N LEU A 384 -5.89 -14.31 -14.34
CA LEU A 384 -5.67 -13.86 -12.97
C LEU A 384 -5.70 -15.05 -11.99
N ARG A 385 -6.71 -15.93 -12.10
CA ARG A 385 -6.82 -17.15 -11.28
C ARG A 385 -5.63 -18.08 -11.44
N GLN A 386 -5.19 -18.30 -12.68
CA GLN A 386 -4.01 -19.13 -12.95
C GLN A 386 -2.73 -18.52 -12.37
N THR A 387 -2.54 -17.21 -12.56
CA THR A 387 -1.38 -16.49 -12.04
C THR A 387 -1.35 -16.54 -10.52
N LYS A 388 -2.50 -16.31 -9.88
CA LYS A 388 -2.68 -16.39 -8.43
C LYS A 388 -2.37 -17.79 -7.90
N ALA A 389 -2.86 -18.85 -8.56
CA ALA A 389 -2.55 -20.23 -8.16
C ALA A 389 -1.06 -20.57 -8.30
N ALA A 390 -0.43 -20.21 -9.42
CA ALA A 390 0.99 -20.46 -9.63
C ALA A 390 1.88 -19.74 -8.59
N MET A 391 1.57 -18.47 -8.30
CA MET A 391 2.28 -17.70 -7.27
C MET A 391 2.02 -18.23 -5.85
N ALA A 392 0.84 -18.80 -5.59
CA ALA A 392 0.53 -19.46 -4.32
C ALA A 392 1.38 -20.72 -4.13
N CYS A 393 1.52 -21.56 -5.17
CA CYS A 393 2.37 -22.74 -5.14
C CYS A 393 3.84 -22.38 -4.85
N GLN A 394 4.37 -21.37 -5.54
CA GLN A 394 5.72 -20.86 -5.29
C GLN A 394 5.91 -20.30 -3.86
N ALA A 395 4.87 -19.68 -3.29
CA ALA A 395 4.90 -19.22 -1.91
C ALA A 395 4.93 -20.40 -0.91
N ARG A 396 4.26 -21.52 -1.23
CA ARG A 396 4.33 -22.78 -0.46
C ARG A 396 5.67 -23.50 -0.59
N GLU A 397 6.50 -23.15 -1.56
CA GLU A 397 7.90 -23.60 -1.63
C GLU A 397 8.84 -22.69 -0.79
N GLY A 398 8.28 -21.66 -0.16
CA GLY A 398 8.96 -20.71 0.70
C GLY A 398 9.47 -19.45 -0.02
N GLN A 399 9.15 -19.19 -1.29
CA GLN A 399 9.62 -17.97 -1.97
C GLN A 399 8.65 -16.79 -1.74
N PRO A 400 9.15 -15.55 -1.56
CA PRO A 400 8.28 -14.38 -1.48
C PRO A 400 7.74 -14.05 -2.88
N THR A 401 6.44 -14.24 -3.10
CA THR A 401 5.76 -13.95 -4.38
C THR A 401 4.77 -12.80 -4.26
N LEU A 402 4.22 -12.35 -5.40
CA LEU A 402 3.17 -11.33 -5.39
C LEU A 402 1.78 -11.87 -4.99
N TYR A 403 1.67 -13.14 -4.60
CA TYR A 403 0.40 -13.77 -4.28
C TYR A 403 -0.43 -13.01 -3.22
N PRO A 404 0.13 -12.60 -2.06
CA PRO A 404 -0.65 -11.86 -1.07
C PRO A 404 -1.20 -10.54 -1.63
N PHE A 405 -0.44 -9.87 -2.50
CA PHE A 405 -0.86 -8.61 -3.12
C PHE A 405 -2.04 -8.81 -4.07
N LEU A 406 -2.08 -9.95 -4.78
CA LEU A 406 -3.22 -10.35 -5.62
C LEU A 406 -4.45 -10.79 -4.80
N CYS A 407 -4.32 -10.91 -3.47
CA CYS A 407 -5.41 -11.19 -2.55
C CYS A 407 -5.98 -9.91 -1.88
N LEU A 408 -5.41 -8.73 -2.14
CA LEU A 408 -5.86 -7.46 -1.53
C LEU A 408 -7.25 -7.01 -2.01
N LEU A 409 -7.60 -7.36 -3.25
CA LEU A 409 -8.88 -7.05 -3.90
C LEU A 409 -9.54 -8.33 -4.41
N SER A 410 -10.84 -8.25 -4.72
CA SER A 410 -11.53 -9.36 -5.37
C SER A 410 -11.04 -9.52 -6.82
N GLU A 411 -11.19 -10.72 -7.36
CA GLU A 411 -10.77 -11.01 -8.73
C GLU A 411 -11.54 -10.15 -9.74
N GLU A 412 -12.84 -9.91 -9.49
CA GLU A 412 -13.70 -9.04 -10.30
C GLU A 412 -13.23 -7.58 -10.30
N GLU A 413 -12.77 -7.07 -9.15
CA GLU A 413 -12.26 -5.70 -9.06
C GLU A 413 -10.94 -5.48 -9.75
N PHE A 414 -10.04 -6.47 -9.69
CA PHE A 414 -8.81 -6.45 -10.48
C PHE A 414 -9.15 -6.43 -11.98
N VAL A 415 -10.07 -7.28 -12.44
CA VAL A 415 -10.49 -7.32 -13.84
C VAL A 415 -11.15 -6.00 -14.26
N SER A 416 -12.04 -5.46 -13.44
CA SER A 416 -12.68 -4.15 -13.67
C SER A 416 -11.64 -3.01 -13.73
N MET A 417 -10.64 -3.02 -12.85
CA MET A 417 -9.51 -2.08 -12.89
C MET A 417 -8.74 -2.15 -14.22
N LEU A 418 -8.37 -3.37 -14.64
CA LEU A 418 -7.61 -3.61 -15.85
C LEU A 418 -8.39 -3.17 -17.09
N LEU A 419 -9.70 -3.47 -17.14
CA LEU A 419 -10.58 -3.03 -18.22
C LEU A 419 -10.75 -1.51 -18.24
N GLN A 420 -10.79 -0.85 -17.08
CA GLN A 420 -10.85 0.61 -17.01
C GLN A 420 -9.56 1.24 -17.54
N VAL A 421 -8.40 0.71 -17.16
CA VAL A 421 -7.11 1.18 -17.66
C VAL A 421 -7.01 0.98 -19.17
N LEU A 422 -7.45 -0.18 -19.68
CA LEU A 422 -7.50 -0.44 -21.12
C LEU A 422 -8.40 0.54 -21.89
N ARG A 423 -9.53 0.97 -21.29
CA ARG A 423 -10.44 1.95 -21.90
C ARG A 423 -9.84 3.36 -21.99
N VAL A 424 -9.00 3.73 -21.03
CA VAL A 424 -8.39 5.08 -20.94
C VAL A 424 -7.02 5.12 -21.63
N LEU A 425 -6.47 3.96 -21.99
CA LEU A 425 -5.15 3.86 -22.62
C LEU A 425 -5.11 4.67 -23.94
N PRO A 426 -4.19 5.63 -24.08
CA PRO A 426 -4.08 6.44 -25.29
C PRO A 426 -3.69 5.60 -26.50
N ALA A 427 -4.20 5.99 -27.69
CA ALA A 427 -3.89 5.30 -28.95
C ALA A 427 -2.40 5.35 -29.32
N GLN A 428 -1.69 6.40 -28.88
CA GLN A 428 -0.23 6.52 -29.04
C GLN A 428 0.58 5.59 -28.12
N GLY A 429 -0.06 4.95 -27.15
CA GLY A 429 0.56 4.09 -26.14
C GLY A 429 1.13 4.86 -24.94
N GLU A 430 1.50 4.10 -23.90
CA GLU A 430 2.13 4.62 -22.68
C GLU A 430 3.40 3.84 -22.32
N PRO A 431 4.37 4.46 -21.62
CA PRO A 431 5.52 3.75 -21.08
C PRO A 431 5.09 2.64 -20.10
N LEU A 432 5.59 1.42 -20.29
CA LEU A 432 5.22 0.26 -19.48
C LEU A 432 5.43 0.48 -17.96
N LEU A 433 6.52 1.16 -17.58
CA LEU A 433 6.82 1.43 -16.18
C LEU A 433 5.80 2.37 -15.53
N HIS A 434 5.31 3.37 -16.29
CA HIS A 434 4.27 4.27 -15.83
C HIS A 434 2.95 3.52 -15.62
N LEU A 435 2.56 2.69 -16.59
CA LEU A 435 1.37 1.87 -16.50
C LEU A 435 1.42 0.89 -15.31
N ALA A 436 2.57 0.27 -15.06
CA ALA A 436 2.77 -0.62 -13.92
C ALA A 436 2.64 0.12 -12.57
N HIS A 437 3.21 1.32 -12.48
CA HIS A 437 3.11 2.16 -11.29
C HIS A 437 1.65 2.61 -11.04
N ASP A 438 0.95 3.07 -12.09
CA ASP A 438 -0.46 3.49 -11.99
C ASP A 438 -1.37 2.33 -11.56
N LEU A 439 -1.20 1.13 -12.14
CA LEU A 439 -1.93 -0.07 -11.72
C LEU A 439 -1.67 -0.42 -10.25
N GLY A 440 -0.41 -0.36 -9.80
CA GLY A 440 -0.05 -0.59 -8.40
C GLY A 440 -0.72 0.40 -7.46
N LEU A 441 -0.69 1.69 -7.81
CA LEU A 441 -1.31 2.76 -7.02
C LEU A 441 -2.83 2.61 -6.95
N ARG A 442 -3.50 2.29 -8.07
CA ARG A 442 -4.95 2.03 -8.09
C ARG A 442 -5.32 0.83 -7.23
N ALA A 443 -4.53 -0.24 -7.26
CA ALA A 443 -4.76 -1.42 -6.44
C ALA A 443 -4.66 -1.11 -4.94
N ILE A 444 -3.59 -0.42 -4.53
CA ILE A 444 -3.39 -0.02 -3.12
C ILE A 444 -4.50 0.95 -2.68
N ASN A 445 -4.82 1.97 -3.47
CA ASN A 445 -5.86 2.95 -3.10
C ASN A 445 -7.23 2.30 -2.90
N ARG A 446 -7.64 1.40 -3.80
CA ARG A 446 -8.91 0.66 -3.64
C ARG A 446 -8.89 -0.23 -2.40
N HIS A 447 -7.77 -0.90 -2.12
CA HIS A 447 -7.64 -1.72 -0.92
C HIS A 447 -7.77 -0.87 0.36
N LEU A 448 -7.08 0.27 0.42
CA LEU A 448 -7.15 1.18 1.56
C LEU A 448 -8.56 1.75 1.78
N VAL A 449 -9.28 2.08 0.71
CA VAL A 449 -10.67 2.54 0.78
C VAL A 449 -11.56 1.44 1.38
N LYS A 450 -11.42 0.20 0.92
CA LYS A 450 -12.16 -0.96 1.47
C LYS A 450 -11.83 -1.22 2.94
N GLN A 451 -10.56 -1.17 3.30
CA GLN A 451 -10.14 -1.38 4.68
C GLN A 451 -10.79 -0.33 5.61
N LYS A 452 -10.87 0.93 5.16
CA LYS A 452 -11.57 2.00 5.89
C LYS A 452 -13.09 1.76 6.00
N GLN A 453 -13.72 1.20 4.97
CA GLN A 453 -15.14 0.82 5.01
C GLN A 453 -15.40 -0.28 6.05
N VAL A 454 -14.54 -1.30 6.12
CA VAL A 454 -14.72 -2.44 7.05
C VAL A 454 -14.45 -2.03 8.52
N THR A 455 -13.56 -1.07 8.77
CA THR A 455 -13.05 -0.76 10.12
C THR A 455 -13.87 0.27 10.91
N ASN A 456 -15.16 0.49 10.58
CA ASN A 456 -16.01 1.58 11.12
C ASN A 456 -15.34 2.97 11.04
N TYR A 457 -14.29 3.10 10.21
CA TYR A 457 -13.49 4.31 10.11
C TYR A 457 -14.28 5.40 9.39
N VAL A 458 -15.05 5.02 8.36
CA VAL A 458 -15.89 5.94 7.58
C VAL A 458 -16.94 6.63 8.47
N GLU A 459 -17.57 5.90 9.39
CA GLU A 459 -18.55 6.47 10.32
C GLU A 459 -17.89 7.43 11.32
N LYS A 460 -16.76 7.03 11.91
CA LYS A 460 -15.96 7.88 12.81
C LYS A 460 -15.46 9.14 12.10
N LEU A 461 -15.06 9.01 10.84
CA LEU A 461 -14.68 10.13 9.98
C LEU A 461 -15.86 11.06 9.76
N GLY A 462 -17.05 10.54 9.44
CA GLY A 462 -18.27 11.34 9.28
C GLY A 462 -18.64 12.13 10.53
N GLN A 463 -18.59 11.49 11.71
CA GLN A 463 -18.84 12.15 12.99
C GLN A 463 -17.84 13.27 13.27
N ARG A 464 -16.55 13.00 13.05
CA ARG A 464 -15.48 13.97 13.30
C ARG A 464 -15.45 15.10 12.27
N TYR A 465 -15.72 14.81 11.01
CA TYR A 465 -15.82 15.81 9.96
C TYR A 465 -17.03 16.72 10.22
N SER A 466 -18.15 16.17 10.69
CA SER A 466 -19.33 16.94 11.11
C SER A 466 -19.02 17.91 12.26
N GLN A 467 -18.20 17.50 13.22
CA GLN A 467 -17.71 18.41 14.28
C GLN A 467 -16.78 19.49 13.72
N TYR A 468 -15.90 19.13 12.80
CA TYR A 468 -15.00 20.07 12.12
C TYR A 468 -15.75 21.11 11.27
N LEU A 469 -16.80 20.71 10.57
CA LEU A 469 -17.61 21.63 9.75
C LEU A 469 -18.25 22.76 10.56
N ARG A 470 -18.49 22.55 11.87
CA ARG A 470 -18.97 23.64 12.76
C ARG A 470 -17.98 24.80 12.85
N LEU A 471 -16.69 24.57 12.60
CA LEU A 471 -15.69 25.65 12.54
C LEU A 471 -15.80 26.45 11.25
N LEU A 472 -16.23 25.83 10.14
CA LEU A 472 -16.22 26.42 8.79
C LEU A 472 -17.56 27.03 8.39
N ALA A 473 -18.68 26.52 8.90
CA ALA A 473 -20.03 26.91 8.49
C ALA A 473 -20.38 28.36 8.88
N SER A 474 -21.23 29.01 8.09
CA SER A 474 -21.66 30.40 8.31
C SER A 474 -22.59 30.58 9.51
N ASP A 475 -23.42 29.58 9.78
CA ASP A 475 -24.53 29.57 10.75
C ASP A 475 -24.14 29.09 12.15
N THR A 476 -22.93 28.56 12.34
CA THR A 476 -22.45 28.06 13.62
C THR A 476 -21.61 29.10 14.38
N GLN A 477 -21.59 29.05 15.70
CA GLN A 477 -20.71 29.86 16.55
C GLN A 477 -19.88 28.92 17.42
N VAL A 478 -18.58 28.76 17.11
CA VAL A 478 -17.66 27.98 17.94
C VAL A 478 -17.06 28.90 18.99
N LYS A 479 -17.36 28.67 20.26
CA LYS A 479 -16.74 29.42 21.37
C LYS A 479 -15.27 29.02 21.47
N GLY A 480 -14.40 29.99 21.77
CA GLY A 480 -12.93 29.87 21.77
C GLY A 480 -12.32 28.70 22.56
N ALA A 481 -13.09 28.03 23.43
CA ALA A 481 -12.66 26.87 24.21
C ALA A 481 -12.68 25.53 23.42
N ASP A 482 -13.48 25.42 22.36
CA ASP A 482 -13.63 24.18 21.58
C ASP A 482 -12.53 24.01 20.51
N PHE A 483 -11.67 25.01 20.32
CA PHE A 483 -10.52 24.96 19.41
C PHE A 483 -9.51 23.85 19.73
N LEU A 484 -9.55 23.29 20.95
CA LEU A 484 -8.60 22.29 21.45
C LEU A 484 -9.12 20.86 21.43
N LEU A 485 -10.39 20.64 21.06
CA LEU A 485 -11.05 19.34 21.18
C LEU A 485 -11.23 18.59 19.85
N ILE A 486 -10.83 19.15 18.71
CA ILE A 486 -10.73 18.37 17.47
C ILE A 486 -9.31 17.81 17.44
N PRO A 487 -9.07 16.55 17.83
CA PRO A 487 -7.74 16.18 18.21
C PRO A 487 -6.74 16.10 17.06
N LEU A 488 -7.00 16.49 15.79
CA LEU A 488 -6.17 16.17 14.59
C LEU A 488 -5.21 14.96 14.77
N THR A 489 -5.66 13.89 15.43
CA THR A 489 -5.04 12.60 15.35
C THR A 489 -5.23 12.26 13.90
N THR A 490 -4.14 12.41 13.15
CA THR A 490 -3.83 11.48 12.09
C THR A 490 -4.05 10.12 12.72
N CYS A 491 -5.25 9.56 12.56
CA CYS A 491 -5.43 8.14 12.67
C CYS A 491 -4.57 7.61 11.54
N SER A 492 -3.31 7.35 11.86
CA SER A 492 -2.37 6.67 10.99
C SER A 492 -2.98 5.30 10.75
N GLY A 493 -3.81 5.20 9.71
CA GLY A 493 -4.12 3.95 9.02
C GLY A 493 -2.89 3.37 8.32
N HIS A 494 -1.68 3.83 8.64
CA HIS A 494 -0.40 3.20 8.36
C HIS A 494 -0.08 2.13 9.42
N GLY A 495 -1.07 1.35 9.83
CA GLY A 495 -0.80 0.09 10.50
C GLY A 495 -0.52 -0.96 9.44
N LEU A 496 0.62 -0.84 8.73
CA LEU A 496 1.34 -1.91 7.98
C LEU A 496 2.37 -1.41 6.93
N LEU A 497 2.75 -0.13 6.91
CA LEU A 497 3.86 0.34 6.06
C LEU A 497 4.69 1.38 6.81
N HIS A 498 5.67 0.93 7.59
CA HIS A 498 6.75 1.81 8.05
C HIS A 498 8.05 1.02 8.19
N HIS A 499 8.95 1.18 7.22
CA HIS A 499 10.36 1.52 7.45
C HIS A 499 10.93 2.10 6.14
N THR A 500 11.14 3.42 6.09
CA THR A 500 12.11 4.05 5.18
C THR A 500 13.13 4.79 6.03
N PRO A 501 14.44 4.63 5.79
CA PRO A 501 15.45 5.36 6.56
C PRO A 501 15.53 6.82 6.06
N GLN A 502 15.60 7.75 7.01
CA GLN A 502 15.88 9.16 6.77
C GLN A 502 17.26 9.34 6.11
N ALA A 503 17.28 9.98 4.94
CA ALA A 503 18.43 10.75 4.45
C ALA A 503 17.97 11.91 3.53
N ALA A 504 18.12 13.12 4.06
CA ALA A 504 18.38 14.42 3.41
C ALA A 504 17.76 14.80 2.04
N SER A 505 16.79 15.72 2.10
CA SER A 505 16.76 17.07 1.46
C SER A 505 15.39 17.42 0.86
N PRO A 506 14.91 18.69 1.02
CA PRO A 506 13.51 19.04 0.74
C PRO A 506 13.39 19.66 -0.66
N THR A 507 12.88 18.88 -1.61
CA THR A 507 12.25 19.45 -2.82
C THR A 507 10.97 18.69 -3.11
N THR A 508 9.97 18.87 -2.26
CA THR A 508 8.58 18.55 -2.58
C THR A 508 8.06 19.65 -3.50
N SER A 509 8.00 19.33 -4.80
CA SER A 509 7.15 20.07 -5.73
C SER A 509 5.70 19.88 -5.28
N VAL A 510 5.15 20.92 -4.67
CA VAL A 510 3.72 21.05 -4.38
C VAL A 510 2.98 20.95 -5.72
N HIS A 511 2.28 19.84 -5.94
CA HIS A 511 1.27 19.79 -7.00
C HIS A 511 0.04 20.56 -6.51
N PRO A 512 -0.37 21.64 -7.20
CA PRO A 512 -1.54 22.41 -6.83
C PRO A 512 -2.76 21.78 -7.51
N SER A 513 -3.64 21.17 -6.73
CA SER A 513 -4.99 20.82 -7.19
C SER A 513 -5.99 21.02 -6.07
N LEU A 514 -5.95 22.23 -5.51
CA LEU A 514 -7.07 22.84 -4.79
C LEU A 514 -7.21 24.27 -5.35
N CYS A 515 -8.42 24.58 -5.83
CA CYS A 515 -8.85 25.86 -6.41
C CYS A 515 -8.37 26.20 -7.83
N SER A 516 -9.02 25.63 -8.86
CA SER A 516 -9.17 26.32 -10.15
C SER A 516 -10.38 25.81 -10.93
N LEU A 517 -11.60 26.08 -10.45
CA LEU A 517 -12.79 25.82 -11.25
C LEU A 517 -13.98 26.72 -10.87
N PHE A 518 -13.76 28.02 -10.63
CA PHE A 518 -14.83 29.02 -10.70
C PHE A 518 -14.29 30.37 -11.17
N ARG A 519 -14.09 30.48 -12.49
CA ARG A 519 -14.05 31.78 -13.19
C ARG A 519 -14.35 31.60 -14.67
N LYS A 520 -15.63 31.71 -15.03
CA LYS A 520 -16.17 32.37 -16.25
C LYS A 520 -17.59 31.87 -16.51
N HIS A 521 -18.56 32.68 -16.08
CA HIS A 521 -19.67 33.08 -16.94
C HIS A 521 -20.11 34.47 -16.45
N GLY A 522 -19.72 35.51 -17.20
CA GLY A 522 -20.56 36.70 -17.34
C GLY A 522 -21.78 36.29 -18.17
N GLN A 523 -22.96 36.83 -17.92
CA GLN A 523 -23.40 38.16 -18.39
C GLN A 523 -24.87 38.37 -17.93
N PRO A 524 -25.50 39.56 -18.11
CA PRO A 524 -25.05 40.76 -18.84
C PRO A 524 -24.38 41.82 -17.98
#